data_AF-A0AAE0H718-F1
#
_entry.id   AF-A0AAE0H718-F1
#
_cell.length_a   1.000
_cell.length_b   1.000
_cell.length_c   1.000
_cell.angle_alpha   90.00
_cell.angle_beta   90.00
_cell.angle_gamma   90.00
#
_symmetry.space_group_name_H-M   'P 1'
#
loop_
_entity.id
_entity.type
_entity.pdbx_description
1 polymer ?
#
loop_
_entity_poly.entity_id
_entity_poly.type
_entity_poly.pdbx_seq_one_letter_code
_entity_poly.pdbx_strand_id
1 'polypeptide(L)'
;MDVEDVATTGGNNKPPTGVPKAPVPTSSSANPPTGAPKRANASGQKVTPTKTTGVQKAGPAKTTSAATQLVAASDSDVRGLRVFVPDGKGGFSGVQPGDAVFDCTASIIGLALDLLETRSSIIALRMNMTRVLDASQHIPKLRNMQDDDIEPTIRSYLAAIRASFPHVLVSDMYGMAGKNGRTNKKEWKDGAKPKTATVIELSAMLVGRLAAARKALQTAPSEAQMRHFRNLHLRLSLTMAHELVHVFNLYLQGSQHNHTPPHVSYGPYGDDKVGESGRYWEYWTLGGWVDMRADSNGLETIALRDTHGQKAWRLTAGVIDGLLGRDFRKWLQPSTPLNDEEHPKGRFVDKMTPLDWKNRYTDVFPRLPPPAKGAAPPQPELSPKQIAMLMGAEVMKSAKFNVCGQDLGAFGLEPRTKLRLAA
;
A
#
# COMPACT_ATOMS: atom_id res chain seq x y z
N MET A 1 -26.83 -54.77 -21.76
CA MET A 1 -28.10 -54.03 -21.87
C MET A 1 -27.74 -52.56 -22.04
N ASP A 2 -27.01 -52.22 -23.10
CA ASP A 2 -27.41 -52.17 -24.52
C ASP A 2 -28.31 -50.97 -24.80
N VAL A 3 -27.74 -49.88 -25.33
CA VAL A 3 -27.62 -49.45 -26.74
C VAL A 3 -28.89 -48.72 -27.20
N GLU A 4 -28.81 -47.41 -27.50
CA GLU A 4 -28.95 -46.85 -28.87
C GLU A 4 -28.95 -45.30 -28.92
N ASP A 5 -28.21 -44.81 -29.92
CA ASP A 5 -28.07 -43.46 -30.47
C ASP A 5 -29.34 -42.96 -31.19
N VAL A 6 -29.42 -41.64 -31.48
CA VAL A 6 -29.59 -41.07 -32.85
C VAL A 6 -29.62 -39.51 -32.84
N ALA A 7 -28.64 -38.94 -33.54
CA ALA A 7 -28.59 -37.79 -34.49
C ALA A 7 -29.22 -36.39 -34.23
N THR A 8 -28.30 -35.41 -34.21
CA THR A 8 -28.20 -34.10 -34.90
C THR A 8 -29.37 -33.46 -35.68
N THR A 9 -29.58 -32.15 -35.45
CA THR A 9 -29.76 -31.12 -36.52
C THR A 9 -29.17 -29.77 -36.08
N GLY A 10 -28.46 -29.11 -37.01
CA GLY A 10 -27.77 -27.84 -36.79
C GLY A 10 -28.65 -26.58 -36.91
N GLY A 11 -28.15 -25.48 -36.37
CA GLY A 11 -28.75 -24.15 -36.48
C GLY A 11 -27.70 -23.06 -36.41
N ASN A 12 -27.41 -22.44 -37.56
CA ASN A 12 -26.61 -21.23 -37.73
C ASN A 12 -27.27 -20.05 -37.00
N ASN A 13 -26.56 -19.40 -36.06
CA ASN A 13 -26.95 -18.08 -35.56
C ASN A 13 -25.80 -17.07 -35.70
N LYS A 14 -26.04 -16.14 -36.62
CA LYS A 14 -25.25 -14.96 -36.95
C LYS A 14 -25.51 -13.89 -35.88
N PRO A 15 -24.50 -13.25 -35.28
CA PRO A 15 -24.75 -12.14 -34.34
C PRO A 15 -25.09 -10.85 -35.08
N PRO A 16 -26.01 -10.02 -34.55
CA PRO A 16 -26.40 -8.76 -35.17
C PRO A 16 -25.33 -7.68 -34.97
N THR A 17 -24.92 -7.09 -36.09
CA THR A 17 -24.12 -5.86 -36.18
C THR A 17 -25.01 -4.64 -35.93
N GLY A 18 -24.73 -3.88 -34.88
CA GLY A 18 -25.39 -2.60 -34.63
C GLY A 18 -24.58 -1.74 -33.67
N VAL A 19 -23.64 -0.96 -34.20
CA VAL A 19 -22.89 0.07 -33.47
C VAL A 19 -23.50 1.43 -33.78
N PRO A 20 -24.02 2.19 -32.81
CA PRO A 20 -24.37 3.59 -33.01
C PRO A 20 -23.10 4.46 -33.05
N LYS A 21 -22.94 5.24 -34.11
CA LYS A 21 -21.91 6.29 -34.25
C LYS A 21 -22.12 7.38 -33.18
N ALA A 22 -21.08 7.66 -32.40
CA ALA A 22 -21.02 8.85 -31.57
C ALA A 22 -20.76 10.13 -32.42
N PRO A 23 -21.34 11.28 -32.06
CA PRO A 23 -21.12 12.53 -32.78
C PRO A 23 -19.75 13.15 -32.48
N VAL A 24 -19.15 13.68 -33.54
CA VAL A 24 -17.92 14.48 -33.56
C VAL A 24 -18.18 15.86 -32.95
N PRO A 25 -17.39 16.34 -31.97
CA PRO A 25 -17.39 17.75 -31.62
C PRO A 25 -16.47 18.52 -32.57
N THR A 26 -17.05 19.50 -33.23
CA THR A 26 -16.40 20.50 -34.07
C THR A 26 -15.56 21.47 -33.24
N SER A 27 -14.42 21.82 -33.81
CA SER A 27 -13.53 22.90 -33.39
C SER A 27 -14.19 24.27 -33.50
N SER A 28 -14.01 25.14 -32.51
CA SER A 28 -14.05 26.58 -32.73
C SER A 28 -12.94 27.28 -31.93
N SER A 29 -12.13 28.03 -32.68
CA SER A 29 -11.13 28.96 -32.20
C SER A 29 -11.77 30.27 -31.75
N ALA A 30 -11.25 30.87 -30.69
CA ALA A 30 -11.23 32.32 -30.54
C ALA A 30 -10.08 32.73 -29.61
N ASN A 31 -9.25 33.67 -30.09
CA ASN A 31 -8.08 34.25 -29.46
C ASN A 31 -8.46 35.47 -28.58
N PRO A 32 -7.51 36.13 -27.87
CA PRO A 32 -7.70 36.71 -26.53
C PRO A 32 -7.97 38.23 -26.52
N PRO A 33 -8.05 38.83 -25.31
CA PRO A 33 -7.43 40.14 -25.12
C PRO A 33 -6.55 40.26 -23.87
N THR A 34 -5.35 40.77 -24.15
CA THR A 34 -4.51 41.72 -23.42
C THR A 34 -5.08 42.43 -22.17
N GLY A 35 -4.26 42.50 -21.11
CA GLY A 35 -4.46 43.43 -20.00
C GLY A 35 -3.36 43.37 -18.91
N ALA A 36 -2.19 43.97 -19.17
CA ALA A 36 -1.33 44.56 -18.13
C ALA A 36 -1.90 45.97 -17.81
N PRO A 37 -1.68 46.64 -16.64
CA PRO A 37 -0.36 46.84 -16.02
C PRO A 37 -0.33 47.01 -14.47
N LYS A 38 0.86 46.95 -13.85
CA LYS A 38 1.55 48.08 -13.18
C LYS A 38 2.59 47.61 -12.16
N ARG A 39 3.82 48.09 -12.41
CA ARG A 39 4.93 48.24 -11.47
C ARG A 39 4.56 49.20 -10.35
N ALA A 40 5.06 48.91 -9.14
CA ALA A 40 5.48 49.93 -8.19
C ALA A 40 6.90 49.59 -7.70
N ASN A 41 7.81 50.51 -7.98
CA ASN A 41 9.14 50.63 -7.36
C ASN A 41 8.98 51.09 -5.90
N ALA A 42 9.92 50.74 -5.02
CA ALA A 42 10.82 51.71 -4.38
C ALA A 42 11.75 51.05 -3.34
N SER A 43 13.03 51.44 -3.43
CA SER A 43 14.05 51.68 -2.39
C SER A 43 14.12 50.71 -1.20
N GLY A 44 15.25 50.05 -0.91
CA GLY A 44 16.61 50.58 -0.95
C GLY A 44 17.03 51.03 0.44
N GLN A 45 17.70 50.16 1.20
CA GLN A 45 18.54 50.60 2.30
C GLN A 45 19.79 49.74 2.42
N LYS A 46 20.90 50.45 2.40
CA LYS A 46 22.29 50.03 2.33
C LYS A 46 22.84 50.16 3.75
N VAL A 47 23.35 49.08 4.33
CA VAL A 47 24.18 49.15 5.55
C VAL A 47 25.45 48.33 5.34
N THR A 48 26.56 49.03 5.56
CA THR A 48 27.97 48.72 5.37
C THR A 48 28.48 47.73 6.46
N PRO A 49 29.65 47.10 6.27
CA PRO A 49 30.05 45.86 6.94
C PRO A 49 30.79 46.11 8.25
N THR A 50 30.75 45.13 9.16
CA THR A 50 31.59 45.10 10.36
C THR A 50 32.54 43.91 10.34
N LYS A 51 33.79 44.23 10.70
CA LYS A 51 34.99 43.39 10.75
C LYS A 51 34.84 42.12 11.59
N THR A 52 35.28 41.03 10.96
CA THR A 52 36.30 40.05 11.39
C THR A 52 36.63 39.95 12.87
N THR A 53 36.41 38.77 13.46
CA THR A 53 37.27 38.18 14.51
C THR A 53 37.11 36.66 14.54
N GLY A 54 38.24 35.93 14.58
CA GLY A 54 38.36 34.64 15.26
C GLY A 54 37.98 33.37 14.49
N VAL A 55 38.84 32.92 13.56
CA VAL A 55 38.89 31.51 13.15
C VAL A 55 39.54 30.71 14.29
N GLN A 56 38.73 30.06 15.13
CA GLN A 56 39.19 28.95 15.96
C GLN A 56 39.00 27.65 15.17
N LYS A 57 40.12 27.03 14.82
CA LYS A 57 40.21 25.72 14.17
C LYS A 57 39.78 24.66 15.18
N ALA A 58 38.49 24.31 15.18
CA ALA A 58 37.98 23.17 15.93
C ALA A 58 38.64 21.89 15.39
N GLY A 59 39.40 21.21 16.25
CA GLY A 59 39.88 19.86 15.96
C GLY A 59 38.70 18.91 15.71
N PRO A 60 38.90 17.79 14.99
CA PRO A 60 37.83 16.86 14.70
C PRO A 60 37.26 16.32 16.02
N ALA A 61 36.06 16.79 16.37
CA ALA A 61 35.28 16.20 17.45
C ALA A 61 35.07 14.74 17.09
N LYS A 62 35.72 13.84 17.84
CA LYS A 62 35.32 12.43 17.90
C LYS A 62 33.88 12.42 18.38
N THR A 63 32.94 12.31 17.45
CA THR A 63 31.56 11.92 17.70
C THR A 63 31.63 10.52 18.28
N THR A 64 31.72 10.43 19.60
CA THR A 64 31.38 9.21 20.32
C THR A 64 29.95 8.90 19.96
N SER A 65 29.77 7.84 19.15
CA SER A 65 28.49 7.24 18.84
C SER A 65 27.71 7.07 20.15
N ALA A 66 26.75 7.96 20.41
CA ALA A 66 25.86 7.83 21.54
C ALA A 66 25.18 6.47 21.36
N ALA A 67 25.48 5.52 22.25
CA ALA A 67 24.89 4.20 22.21
C ALA A 67 23.36 4.37 22.13
N THR A 68 22.76 3.92 21.03
CA THR A 68 21.32 4.00 20.82
C THR A 68 20.63 3.29 21.97
N GLN A 69 19.99 4.05 22.86
CA GLN A 69 19.29 3.49 23.99
C GLN A 69 18.09 2.69 23.48
N LEU A 70 18.14 1.36 23.67
CA LEU A 70 17.06 0.46 23.28
C LEU A 70 15.87 0.64 24.23
N VAL A 71 14.66 0.55 23.68
CA VAL A 71 13.41 0.57 24.45
C VAL A 71 13.01 -0.86 24.79
N ALA A 72 12.34 -1.06 25.93
CA ALA A 72 11.78 -2.36 26.30
C ALA A 72 10.85 -2.88 25.19
N ALA A 73 10.99 -4.16 24.87
CA ALA A 73 10.18 -4.78 23.83
C ALA A 73 8.70 -4.82 24.24
N SER A 74 7.82 -4.67 23.26
CA SER A 74 6.37 -4.74 23.39
C SER A 74 5.77 -5.66 22.33
N ASP A 75 4.49 -6.00 22.49
CA ASP A 75 3.74 -6.80 21.51
C ASP A 75 3.36 -6.00 20.26
N SER A 76 3.38 -4.66 20.33
CA SER A 76 3.14 -3.79 19.18
C SER A 76 4.41 -3.48 18.37
N ASP A 77 5.56 -4.03 18.77
CA ASP A 77 6.80 -3.85 18.02
C ASP A 77 6.76 -4.61 16.69
N VAL A 78 7.54 -4.11 15.73
CA VAL A 78 7.80 -4.80 14.47
C VAL A 78 9.21 -5.35 14.52
N ARG A 79 9.34 -6.69 14.53
CA ARG A 79 10.62 -7.35 14.79
C ARG A 79 11.31 -7.85 13.52
N GLY A 80 12.63 -7.72 13.54
CA GLY A 80 13.51 -8.19 12.47
C GLY A 80 13.21 -7.58 11.11
N LEU A 81 12.75 -6.32 11.07
CA LEU A 81 12.48 -5.58 9.86
C LEU A 81 13.76 -5.40 9.04
N ARG A 82 13.62 -5.53 7.72
CA ARG A 82 14.65 -5.19 6.73
C ARG A 82 13.97 -4.55 5.53
N VAL A 83 14.46 -3.37 5.16
CA VAL A 83 14.03 -2.62 3.98
C VAL A 83 15.18 -2.63 2.99
N PHE A 84 14.90 -2.90 1.73
CA PHE A 84 15.87 -2.96 0.65
C PHE A 84 15.52 -1.97 -0.45
N VAL A 85 16.54 -1.50 -1.17
CA VAL A 85 16.41 -0.76 -2.43
C VAL A 85 17.35 -1.40 -3.48
N PRO A 86 17.07 -1.26 -4.79
CA PRO A 86 18.02 -1.67 -5.82
C PRO A 86 19.37 -0.95 -5.70
N ASP A 87 20.48 -1.67 -5.91
CA ASP A 87 21.84 -1.11 -5.78
C ASP A 87 22.45 -0.57 -7.09
N GLY A 88 21.69 -0.63 -8.19
CA GLY A 88 22.13 -0.24 -9.53
C GLY A 88 23.06 -1.25 -10.23
N LYS A 89 23.45 -2.34 -9.56
CA LYS A 89 24.33 -3.42 -10.05
C LYS A 89 23.59 -4.74 -10.23
N GLY A 90 22.26 -4.71 -10.16
CA GLY A 90 21.40 -5.89 -10.22
C GLY A 90 21.21 -6.59 -8.88
N GLY A 91 21.74 -6.04 -7.78
CA GLY A 91 21.54 -6.49 -6.42
C GLY A 91 20.61 -5.57 -5.61
N PHE A 92 20.63 -5.77 -4.29
CA PHE A 92 19.83 -4.99 -3.35
C PHE A 92 20.68 -4.56 -2.15
N SER A 93 20.49 -3.33 -1.71
CA SER A 93 21.16 -2.78 -0.52
C SER A 93 20.16 -2.58 0.61
N GLY A 94 20.58 -2.91 1.84
CA GLY A 94 19.76 -2.71 3.03
C GLY A 94 19.74 -1.25 3.47
N VAL A 95 18.56 -0.70 3.72
CA VAL A 95 18.35 0.65 4.23
C VAL A 95 18.40 0.62 5.76
N GLN A 96 19.11 1.59 6.36
CA GLN A 96 19.34 1.66 7.81
C GLN A 96 18.29 2.54 8.53
N PRO A 97 17.99 2.30 9.81
CA PRO A 97 17.20 3.20 10.64
C PRO A 97 17.73 4.64 10.63
N GLY A 98 16.83 5.62 10.63
CA GLY A 98 17.16 7.04 10.49
C GLY A 98 17.22 7.52 9.03
N ASP A 99 17.32 6.62 8.06
CA ASP A 99 17.05 6.95 6.66
C ASP A 99 15.55 7.21 6.46
N ALA A 100 15.20 8.21 5.64
CA ALA A 100 13.81 8.59 5.44
C ALA A 100 12.97 7.48 4.79
N VAL A 101 13.56 6.69 3.88
CA VAL A 101 12.90 5.54 3.25
C VAL A 101 12.61 4.46 4.30
N PHE A 102 13.60 4.13 5.14
CA PHE A 102 13.41 3.15 6.22
C PHE A 102 12.34 3.61 7.21
N ASP A 103 12.49 4.82 7.77
CA ASP A 103 11.60 5.32 8.82
C ASP A 103 10.16 5.40 8.34
N CYS A 104 9.95 5.94 7.13
CA CYS A 104 8.63 5.99 6.54
C CYS A 104 8.08 4.58 6.41
N THR A 105 8.80 3.66 5.73
CA THR A 105 8.43 2.25 5.51
C THR A 105 8.07 1.53 6.81
N ALA A 106 8.88 1.68 7.86
CA ALA A 106 8.62 1.09 9.17
C ALA A 106 7.29 1.58 9.78
N SER A 107 7.01 2.88 9.69
CA SER A 107 5.76 3.46 10.20
C SER A 107 4.52 3.00 9.41
N ILE A 108 4.66 2.83 8.09
CA ILE A 108 3.61 2.26 7.23
C ILE A 108 3.26 0.83 7.68
N ILE A 109 4.28 0.03 7.95
CA ILE A 109 4.14 -1.36 8.42
C ILE A 109 3.45 -1.40 9.77
N GLY A 110 3.85 -0.53 10.71
CA GLY A 110 3.21 -0.42 12.01
C GLY A 110 1.71 -0.18 11.88
N LEU A 111 1.30 0.80 11.08
CA LEU A 111 -0.13 1.08 10.89
C LEU A 111 -0.85 -0.06 10.14
N ALA A 112 -0.22 -0.69 9.16
CA ALA A 112 -0.82 -1.82 8.45
C ALA A 112 -1.12 -3.00 9.40
N LEU A 113 -0.21 -3.31 10.32
CA LEU A 113 -0.42 -4.35 11.33
C LEU A 113 -1.50 -3.95 12.34
N ASP A 114 -1.46 -2.70 12.82
CA ASP A 114 -2.48 -2.18 13.73
C ASP A 114 -3.88 -2.23 13.10
N LEU A 115 -4.00 -1.93 11.80
CA LEU A 115 -5.24 -2.06 11.01
C LEU A 115 -5.69 -3.52 10.91
N LEU A 116 -4.76 -4.43 10.63
CA LEU A 116 -5.06 -5.85 10.49
C LEU A 116 -5.53 -6.51 11.79
N GLU A 117 -5.08 -5.98 12.92
CA GLU A 117 -5.39 -6.44 14.28
C GLU A 117 -6.69 -5.84 14.85
N THR A 118 -7.33 -4.93 14.13
CA THR A 118 -8.65 -4.42 14.52
C THR A 118 -9.70 -5.51 14.48
N ARG A 119 -10.74 -5.39 15.32
CA ARG A 119 -11.85 -6.36 15.34
C ARG A 119 -12.53 -6.50 13.98
N SER A 120 -12.72 -5.41 13.23
CA SER A 120 -13.28 -5.47 11.87
C SER A 120 -12.40 -6.25 10.92
N SER A 121 -11.09 -6.03 10.96
CA SER A 121 -10.16 -6.77 10.13
C SER A 121 -10.11 -8.26 10.50
N ILE A 122 -10.13 -8.61 11.79
CA ILE A 122 -10.19 -10.02 12.21
C ILE A 122 -11.45 -10.71 11.66
N ILE A 123 -12.59 -10.02 11.65
CA ILE A 123 -13.82 -10.55 11.03
C ILE A 123 -13.65 -10.68 9.52
N ALA A 124 -13.09 -9.68 8.83
CA ALA A 124 -12.82 -9.74 7.40
C ALA A 124 -11.87 -10.90 7.04
N LEU A 125 -10.83 -11.13 7.86
CA LEU A 125 -9.91 -12.25 7.71
C LEU A 125 -10.59 -13.59 7.98
N ARG A 126 -11.50 -13.69 8.96
CA ARG A 126 -12.34 -14.89 9.19
C ARG A 126 -13.17 -15.19 7.96
N MET A 127 -13.85 -14.19 7.38
CA MET A 127 -14.65 -14.37 6.17
C MET A 127 -13.81 -14.79 4.96
N ASN A 128 -12.64 -14.16 4.79
CA ASN A 128 -11.68 -14.54 3.75
C ASN A 128 -11.24 -16.00 3.91
N MET A 129 -10.85 -16.36 5.13
CA MET A 129 -10.39 -17.70 5.49
C MET A 129 -11.46 -18.75 5.23
N THR A 130 -12.71 -18.55 5.68
CA THR A 130 -13.82 -19.48 5.41
C THR A 130 -13.96 -19.76 3.91
N ARG A 131 -13.89 -18.72 3.05
CA ARG A 131 -13.94 -18.91 1.59
C ARG A 131 -12.74 -19.67 1.05
N VAL A 132 -11.55 -19.41 1.58
CA VAL A 132 -10.33 -20.16 1.23
C VAL A 132 -10.45 -21.62 1.65
N LEU A 133 -11.00 -21.92 2.83
CA LEU A 133 -11.27 -23.28 3.30
C LEU A 133 -12.21 -23.99 2.32
N ASP A 134 -13.35 -23.40 1.99
CA ASP A 134 -14.32 -23.95 1.03
C ASP A 134 -13.69 -24.27 -0.33
N ALA A 135 -12.83 -23.38 -0.83
CA ALA A 135 -12.15 -23.53 -2.11
C ALA A 135 -10.97 -24.54 -2.08
N SER A 136 -10.39 -24.78 -0.90
CA SER A 136 -9.12 -25.48 -0.74
C SER A 136 -9.27 -26.82 -0.02
N GLN A 137 -10.42 -27.48 -0.14
CA GLN A 137 -10.73 -28.78 0.47
C GLN A 137 -9.75 -29.90 0.04
N HIS A 138 -8.99 -29.70 -1.03
CA HIS A 138 -7.92 -30.59 -1.46
C HIS A 138 -6.66 -30.50 -0.56
N ILE A 139 -6.52 -29.47 0.27
CA ILE A 139 -5.41 -29.28 1.22
C ILE A 139 -5.83 -29.88 2.58
N PRO A 140 -5.22 -30.99 3.04
CA PRO A 140 -5.69 -31.70 4.24
C PRO A 140 -5.76 -30.85 5.51
N LYS A 141 -4.79 -29.96 5.72
CA LYS A 141 -4.76 -29.02 6.86
C LYS A 141 -5.96 -28.09 6.89
N LEU A 142 -6.42 -27.63 5.73
CA LEU A 142 -7.55 -26.71 5.61
C LEU A 142 -8.89 -27.46 5.64
N ARG A 143 -8.97 -28.63 4.99
CA ARG A 143 -10.17 -29.48 4.99
C ARG A 143 -10.66 -29.85 6.39
N ASN A 144 -9.73 -30.10 7.31
CA ASN A 144 -10.06 -30.59 8.65
C ASN A 144 -10.22 -29.47 9.69
N MET A 145 -10.06 -28.21 9.28
CA MET A 145 -10.08 -27.07 10.19
C MET A 145 -11.50 -26.79 10.69
N GLN A 146 -11.64 -26.57 12.00
CA GLN A 146 -12.92 -26.24 12.62
C GLN A 146 -13.10 -24.72 12.74
N ASP A 147 -14.35 -24.28 12.90
CA ASP A 147 -14.69 -22.87 13.06
C ASP A 147 -13.97 -22.20 14.25
N ASP A 148 -13.82 -22.95 15.35
CA ASP A 148 -13.11 -22.52 16.56
C ASP A 148 -11.59 -22.34 16.35
N ASP A 149 -11.02 -22.95 15.30
CA ASP A 149 -9.60 -22.83 14.96
C ASP A 149 -9.30 -21.58 14.12
N ILE A 150 -10.32 -20.94 13.52
CA ILE A 150 -10.13 -19.85 12.55
C ILE A 150 -9.47 -18.63 13.22
N GLU A 151 -10.05 -18.13 14.31
CA GLU A 151 -9.51 -16.95 14.99
C GLU A 151 -8.13 -17.21 15.61
N PRO A 152 -7.88 -18.33 16.33
CA PRO A 152 -6.54 -18.71 16.76
C PRO A 152 -5.52 -18.76 15.62
N THR A 153 -5.91 -19.27 14.44
CA THR A 153 -5.04 -19.32 13.26
C THR A 153 -4.71 -17.93 12.73
N ILE A 154 -5.69 -17.02 12.66
CA ILE A 154 -5.47 -15.61 12.29
C ILE A 154 -4.52 -14.93 13.27
N ARG A 155 -4.71 -15.12 14.58
CA ARG A 155 -3.84 -14.54 15.62
C ARG A 155 -2.41 -15.10 15.54
N SER A 156 -2.28 -16.40 15.30
CA SER A 156 -0.99 -17.07 15.07
C SER A 156 -0.27 -16.48 13.85
N TYR A 157 -0.99 -16.24 12.75
CA TYR A 157 -0.46 -15.57 11.57
C TYR A 157 0.06 -14.15 11.89
N LEU A 158 -0.77 -13.31 12.52
CA LEU A 158 -0.39 -11.92 12.84
C LEU A 158 0.82 -11.86 13.80
N ALA A 159 0.84 -12.75 14.80
CA ALA A 159 1.98 -12.90 15.69
C ALA A 159 3.26 -13.32 14.94
N ALA A 160 3.16 -14.25 13.98
CA ALA A 160 4.30 -14.66 13.16
C ALA A 160 4.83 -13.50 12.30
N ILE A 161 3.93 -12.68 11.73
CA ILE A 161 4.29 -11.48 10.96
C ILE A 161 5.00 -10.45 11.85
N ARG A 162 4.49 -10.14 13.05
CA ARG A 162 5.17 -9.22 13.98
C ARG A 162 6.53 -9.74 14.42
N ALA A 163 6.64 -11.04 14.71
CA ALA A 163 7.88 -11.66 15.18
C ALA A 163 8.97 -11.73 14.11
N SER A 164 8.58 -11.79 12.83
CA SER A 164 9.52 -11.96 11.73
C SER A 164 8.97 -11.39 10.42
N PHE A 165 8.83 -10.07 10.38
CA PHE A 165 8.21 -9.36 9.26
C PHE A 165 8.88 -9.72 7.91
N PRO A 166 8.08 -9.89 6.83
CA PRO A 166 8.60 -10.11 5.47
C PRO A 166 9.65 -9.07 5.06
N HIS A 167 10.51 -9.42 4.10
CA HIS A 167 11.41 -8.43 3.52
C HIS A 167 10.63 -7.42 2.69
N VAL A 168 10.95 -6.14 2.85
CA VAL A 168 10.32 -5.08 2.05
C VAL A 168 11.34 -4.56 1.04
N LEU A 169 11.00 -4.61 -0.24
CA LEU A 169 11.77 -4.01 -1.33
C LEU A 169 11.05 -2.74 -1.81
N VAL A 170 11.72 -1.60 -1.77
CA VAL A 170 11.21 -0.33 -2.28
C VAL A 170 11.82 -0.10 -3.67
N SER A 171 11.00 -0.24 -4.72
CA SER A 171 11.46 -0.17 -6.11
C SER A 171 10.32 0.18 -7.08
N ASP A 172 10.63 0.91 -8.15
CA ASP A 172 9.74 1.04 -9.32
C ASP A 172 10.19 0.16 -10.50
N MET A 173 11.24 -0.64 -10.30
CA MET A 173 11.71 -1.61 -11.29
C MET A 173 10.81 -2.85 -11.33
N TYR A 174 11.10 -3.78 -12.24
CA TYR A 174 10.49 -5.10 -12.26
C TYR A 174 8.95 -5.12 -12.36
N GLY A 175 8.38 -4.20 -13.14
CA GLY A 175 6.93 -4.07 -13.30
C GLY A 175 6.20 -3.36 -12.15
N MET A 176 6.92 -2.69 -11.24
CA MET A 176 6.33 -1.91 -10.14
C MET A 176 5.94 -0.46 -10.52
N ALA A 177 6.39 0.06 -11.66
CA ALA A 177 6.19 1.46 -12.07
C ALA A 177 4.72 1.93 -12.14
N GLY A 178 3.74 1.03 -12.16
CA GLY A 178 2.30 1.32 -12.15
C GLY A 178 1.53 0.71 -10.99
N LYS A 179 2.22 0.18 -9.96
CA LYS A 179 1.61 -0.55 -8.85
C LYS A 179 1.92 0.14 -7.53
N ASN A 180 0.99 0.11 -6.57
CA ASN A 180 1.27 0.60 -5.22
C ASN A 180 2.19 -0.38 -4.47
N GLY A 181 1.89 -1.67 -4.59
CA GLY A 181 2.56 -2.78 -3.91
C GLY A 181 2.41 -4.08 -4.71
N ARG A 182 3.19 -5.09 -4.32
CA ARG A 182 3.08 -6.48 -4.81
C ARG A 182 3.70 -7.43 -3.80
N THR A 183 3.12 -8.61 -3.65
CA THR A 183 3.70 -9.70 -2.86
C THR A 183 4.33 -10.76 -3.76
N ASN A 184 5.61 -11.06 -3.55
CA ASN A 184 6.29 -12.21 -4.13
C ASN A 184 6.35 -13.34 -3.13
N LYS A 185 6.05 -14.55 -3.60
CA LYS A 185 5.82 -15.72 -2.77
C LYS A 185 6.81 -16.83 -3.12
N LYS A 186 7.21 -17.57 -2.08
CA LYS A 186 7.76 -18.92 -2.14
C LYS A 186 6.87 -19.84 -1.32
N GLU A 187 7.09 -21.14 -1.48
CA GLU A 187 6.46 -22.14 -0.61
C GLU A 187 6.69 -21.79 0.87
N TRP A 188 5.60 -21.75 1.62
CA TRP A 188 5.58 -21.55 3.06
C TRP A 188 5.37 -22.88 3.75
N LYS A 189 6.45 -23.43 4.29
CA LYS A 189 6.41 -24.68 5.07
C LYS A 189 5.89 -24.41 6.48
N ASP A 190 5.20 -25.37 7.08
CA ASP A 190 4.73 -25.22 8.46
C ASP A 190 5.89 -24.85 9.41
N GLY A 191 5.66 -23.84 10.25
CA GLY A 191 6.67 -23.28 11.15
C GLY A 191 7.72 -22.38 10.48
N ALA A 192 7.69 -22.21 9.15
CA ALA A 192 8.58 -21.28 8.46
C ALA A 192 8.28 -19.83 8.85
N LYS A 193 9.34 -19.01 8.82
CA LYS A 193 9.24 -17.58 9.11
C LYS A 193 8.69 -16.84 7.89
N PRO A 194 7.84 -15.81 8.06
CA PRO A 194 7.28 -15.07 6.92
C PRO A 194 8.34 -14.56 5.93
N LYS A 195 9.46 -14.04 6.44
CA LYS A 195 10.58 -13.52 5.62
C LYS A 195 11.32 -14.56 4.78
N THR A 196 11.21 -15.85 5.08
CA THR A 196 11.80 -16.90 4.22
C THR A 196 10.85 -17.31 3.11
N ALA A 197 9.58 -16.91 3.18
CA ALA A 197 8.54 -17.26 2.22
C ALA A 197 8.05 -16.06 1.40
N THR A 198 8.25 -14.82 1.86
CA THR A 198 7.66 -13.62 1.24
C THR A 198 8.55 -12.40 1.19
N VAL A 199 8.43 -11.67 0.09
CA VAL A 199 9.01 -10.35 -0.15
C VAL A 199 7.85 -9.46 -0.60
N ILE A 200 7.65 -8.34 0.09
CA ILE A 200 6.67 -7.33 -0.28
C ILE A 200 7.41 -6.21 -1.00
N GLU A 201 6.99 -5.91 -2.22
CA GLU A 201 7.47 -4.76 -2.99
C GLU A 201 6.54 -3.56 -2.77
N LEU A 202 7.11 -2.38 -2.60
CA LEU A 202 6.42 -1.10 -2.57
C LEU A 202 6.99 -0.17 -3.64
N SER A 203 6.14 0.67 -4.24
CA SER A 203 6.59 1.69 -5.19
C SER A 203 7.59 2.66 -4.56
N ALA A 204 8.77 2.77 -5.18
CA ALA A 204 9.79 3.73 -4.78
C ALA A 204 9.33 5.18 -4.97
N MET A 205 8.56 5.45 -6.02
CA MET A 205 7.95 6.76 -6.25
C MET A 205 7.04 7.17 -5.08
N LEU A 206 6.13 6.30 -4.64
CA LEU A 206 5.22 6.62 -3.54
C LEU A 206 5.96 6.78 -2.20
N VAL A 207 6.87 5.86 -1.87
CA VAL A 207 7.67 5.94 -0.64
C VAL A 207 8.58 7.17 -0.66
N GLY A 208 9.17 7.50 -1.81
CA GLY A 208 9.98 8.70 -2.01
C GLY A 208 9.17 9.99 -1.83
N ARG A 209 7.93 10.05 -2.32
CA ARG A 209 7.01 11.18 -2.08
C ARG A 209 6.66 11.31 -0.61
N LEU A 210 6.42 10.20 0.10
CA LEU A 210 6.16 10.22 1.54
C LEU A 210 7.38 10.76 2.31
N ALA A 211 8.58 10.29 1.97
CA ALA A 211 9.84 10.77 2.55
C ALA A 211 10.08 12.26 2.26
N ALA A 212 9.78 12.73 1.04
CA ALA A 212 9.87 14.13 0.68
C ALA A 212 8.87 15.00 1.46
N ALA A 213 7.62 14.54 1.61
CA ALA A 213 6.60 15.21 2.42
C ALA A 213 7.04 15.33 3.89
N ARG A 214 7.63 14.27 4.47
CA ARG A 214 8.24 14.31 5.80
C ARG A 214 9.33 15.37 5.89
N LYS A 215 10.26 15.39 4.93
CA LYS A 215 11.37 16.37 4.92
C LYS A 215 10.84 17.80 4.83
N ALA A 216 9.82 18.05 4.01
CA ALA A 216 9.20 19.36 3.89
C ALA A 216 8.59 19.84 5.23
N LEU A 217 7.96 18.93 5.98
CA LEU A 217 7.43 19.22 7.32
C LEU A 217 8.50 19.52 8.37
N GLN A 218 9.72 19.00 8.18
CA GLN A 218 10.85 19.33 9.04
C GLN A 218 11.39 20.73 8.74
N THR A 219 11.35 21.18 7.49
CA THR A 219 11.91 22.47 7.08
C THR A 219 10.92 23.63 7.19
N ALA A 220 9.67 23.45 6.80
CA ALA A 220 8.68 24.53 6.71
C ALA A 220 7.25 24.00 6.89
N PRO A 221 6.85 23.60 8.12
CA PRO A 221 5.58 22.92 8.36
C PRO A 221 4.38 23.76 7.93
N SER A 222 3.44 23.12 7.25
CA SER A 222 2.14 23.70 6.89
C SER A 222 1.05 22.65 6.89
N GLU A 223 -0.21 23.07 7.03
CA GLU A 223 -1.38 22.19 6.96
C GLU A 223 -1.48 21.45 5.61
N ALA A 224 -1.04 22.06 4.51
CA ALA A 224 -1.02 21.41 3.20
C ALA A 224 -0.01 20.25 3.16
N GLN A 225 1.21 20.47 3.66
CA GLN A 225 2.23 19.42 3.73
C GLN A 225 1.87 18.32 4.72
N MET A 226 1.24 18.67 5.85
CA MET A 226 0.80 17.68 6.83
C MET A 226 -0.26 16.77 6.20
N ARG A 227 -1.24 17.34 5.51
CA ARG A 227 -2.23 16.57 4.75
C ARG A 227 -1.60 15.69 3.67
N HIS A 228 -0.62 16.21 2.93
CA HIS A 228 0.11 15.42 1.93
C HIS A 228 0.78 14.19 2.54
N PHE A 229 1.53 14.38 3.63
CA PHE A 229 2.20 13.30 4.36
C PHE A 229 1.19 12.27 4.87
N ARG A 230 0.12 12.72 5.54
CA ARG A 230 -0.90 11.85 6.13
C ARG A 230 -1.67 11.04 5.08
N ASN A 231 -2.03 11.65 3.96
CA ASN A 231 -2.70 10.96 2.86
C ASN A 231 -1.80 9.89 2.23
N LEU A 232 -0.52 10.19 2.00
CA LEU A 232 0.46 9.22 1.50
C LEU A 232 0.71 8.08 2.50
N HIS A 233 0.84 8.41 3.78
CA HIS A 233 1.08 7.45 4.85
C HIS A 233 -0.08 6.45 4.95
N LEU A 234 -1.32 6.94 5.03
CA LEU A 234 -2.49 6.07 5.07
C LEU A 234 -2.60 5.22 3.80
N ARG A 235 -2.36 5.83 2.62
CA ARG A 235 -2.36 5.10 1.34
C ARG A 235 -1.43 3.90 1.36
N LEU A 236 -0.18 4.12 1.72
CA LEU A 236 0.81 3.05 1.71
C LEU A 236 0.52 2.03 2.82
N SER A 237 -0.12 2.44 3.93
CA SER A 237 -0.52 1.54 5.01
C SER A 237 -1.65 0.60 4.62
N LEU A 238 -2.66 1.13 3.92
CA LEU A 238 -3.71 0.31 3.32
C LEU A 238 -3.14 -0.64 2.27
N THR A 239 -2.19 -0.17 1.44
CA THR A 239 -1.48 -1.03 0.48
C THR A 239 -0.71 -2.14 1.18
N MET A 240 0.05 -1.83 2.25
CA MET A 240 0.81 -2.84 2.98
C MET A 240 -0.11 -3.86 3.67
N ALA A 241 -1.23 -3.42 4.26
CA ALA A 241 -2.22 -4.32 4.84
C ALA A 241 -2.83 -5.24 3.76
N HIS A 242 -3.18 -4.69 2.60
CA HIS A 242 -3.64 -5.45 1.44
C HIS A 242 -2.66 -6.56 1.03
N GLU A 243 -1.38 -6.21 0.89
CA GLU A 243 -0.34 -7.18 0.55
C GLU A 243 -0.18 -8.26 1.62
N LEU A 244 -0.26 -7.90 2.90
CA LEU A 244 -0.23 -8.87 4.00
C LEU A 244 -1.41 -9.84 3.93
N VAL A 245 -2.60 -9.45 3.46
CA VAL A 245 -3.71 -10.39 3.25
C VAL A 245 -3.36 -11.43 2.16
N HIS A 246 -2.60 -11.06 1.13
CA HIS A 246 -2.07 -12.07 0.18
C HIS A 246 -1.04 -12.99 0.83
N VAL A 247 -0.26 -12.49 1.78
CA VAL A 247 0.66 -13.29 2.60
C VAL A 247 -0.12 -14.25 3.52
N PHE A 248 -1.27 -13.83 4.04
CA PHE A 248 -2.15 -14.69 4.84
C PHE A 248 -2.66 -15.89 4.05
N ASN A 249 -3.08 -15.70 2.79
CA ASN A 249 -3.46 -16.82 1.94
C ASN A 249 -2.32 -17.81 1.71
N LEU A 250 -1.09 -17.31 1.53
CA LEU A 250 0.09 -18.17 1.45
C LEU A 250 0.34 -18.92 2.76
N TYR A 251 0.17 -18.28 3.92
CA TYR A 251 0.28 -18.92 5.23
C TYR A 251 -0.72 -20.08 5.41
N LEU A 252 -1.95 -19.91 4.91
CA LEU A 252 -2.98 -20.94 4.97
C LEU A 252 -2.69 -22.11 4.01
N GLN A 253 -2.37 -21.80 2.76
CA GLN A 253 -2.30 -22.80 1.68
C GLN A 253 -0.91 -23.40 1.49
N GLY A 254 0.15 -22.78 2.03
CA GLY A 254 1.54 -23.24 1.99
C GLY A 254 2.23 -23.18 0.62
N SER A 255 1.49 -23.12 -0.49
CA SER A 255 2.04 -23.14 -1.84
C SER A 255 2.07 -21.76 -2.48
N GLN A 256 3.17 -21.43 -3.15
CA GLN A 256 3.31 -20.22 -3.97
C GLN A 256 2.37 -20.20 -5.19
N HIS A 257 1.89 -21.37 -5.63
CA HIS A 257 1.02 -21.53 -6.80
C HIS A 257 -0.47 -21.52 -6.43
N ASN A 258 -0.78 -21.61 -5.15
CA ASN A 258 -2.15 -21.50 -4.67
C ASN A 258 -2.45 -20.01 -4.56
N HIS A 259 -3.03 -19.50 -5.65
CA HIS A 259 -3.54 -18.15 -5.68
C HIS A 259 -4.82 -18.05 -4.85
N THR A 260 -5.16 -16.82 -4.50
CA THR A 260 -6.48 -16.52 -3.95
C THR A 260 -7.54 -17.10 -4.90
N PRO A 261 -8.52 -17.88 -4.42
CA PRO A 261 -9.58 -18.40 -5.28
C PRO A 261 -10.33 -17.26 -5.99
N PRO A 262 -10.75 -17.41 -7.25
CA PRO A 262 -11.42 -16.34 -8.03
C PRO A 262 -12.58 -15.64 -7.32
N HIS A 263 -13.41 -16.42 -6.61
CA HIS A 263 -14.57 -15.90 -5.88
C HIS A 263 -14.19 -15.16 -4.58
N VAL A 264 -12.93 -15.24 -4.14
CA VAL A 264 -12.37 -14.42 -3.06
C VAL A 264 -11.75 -13.17 -3.70
N SER A 265 -12.61 -12.40 -4.37
CA SER A 265 -12.27 -11.15 -5.01
C SER A 265 -13.36 -10.13 -4.76
N TYR A 266 -13.02 -8.85 -4.87
CA TYR A 266 -13.99 -7.76 -4.80
C TYR A 266 -13.71 -6.73 -5.88
N GLY A 267 -14.78 -6.30 -6.55
CA GLY A 267 -14.70 -5.45 -7.75
C GLY A 267 -14.21 -6.20 -8.99
N PRO A 268 -13.86 -5.48 -10.07
CA PRO A 268 -13.49 -6.09 -11.36
C PRO A 268 -12.04 -6.60 -11.40
N TYR A 269 -11.39 -6.82 -10.24
CA TYR A 269 -9.93 -6.92 -10.16
C TYR A 269 -9.39 -8.35 -10.00
N GLY A 270 -10.23 -9.38 -10.02
CA GLY A 270 -9.80 -10.77 -10.24
C GLY A 270 -9.99 -11.20 -11.70
N ASP A 271 -9.47 -12.37 -12.04
CA ASP A 271 -9.83 -13.08 -13.27
C ASP A 271 -10.50 -14.43 -12.94
N ASP A 272 -10.87 -15.19 -13.96
CA ASP A 272 -11.53 -16.49 -13.80
C ASP A 272 -10.64 -17.53 -13.09
N LYS A 273 -9.36 -17.22 -12.83
CA LYS A 273 -8.34 -18.11 -12.26
C LYS A 273 -7.75 -17.61 -10.94
N VAL A 274 -7.78 -16.30 -10.67
CA VAL A 274 -7.13 -15.65 -9.52
C VAL A 274 -8.02 -14.54 -8.97
N GLY A 275 -8.31 -14.61 -7.67
CA GLY A 275 -9.01 -13.55 -6.93
C GLY A 275 -8.06 -12.55 -6.27
N GLU A 276 -8.64 -11.49 -5.70
CA GLU A 276 -7.91 -10.41 -5.03
C GLU A 276 -8.29 -10.32 -3.54
N SER A 277 -7.58 -11.08 -2.70
CA SER A 277 -7.90 -11.20 -1.27
C SER A 277 -7.71 -9.90 -0.51
N GLY A 278 -6.73 -9.08 -0.90
CA GLY A 278 -6.55 -7.75 -0.35
C GLY A 278 -7.76 -6.84 -0.63
N ARG A 279 -8.33 -6.87 -1.84
CA ARG A 279 -9.58 -6.14 -2.15
C ARG A 279 -10.77 -6.67 -1.37
N TYR A 280 -10.87 -7.98 -1.22
CA TYR A 280 -11.91 -8.59 -0.38
C TYR A 280 -11.82 -8.10 1.07
N TRP A 281 -10.60 -8.04 1.63
CA TRP A 281 -10.36 -7.48 2.96
C TRP A 281 -10.68 -5.99 3.04
N GLU A 282 -10.26 -5.19 2.06
CA GLU A 282 -10.59 -3.75 1.98
C GLU A 282 -12.11 -3.56 2.03
N TYR A 283 -12.88 -4.33 1.27
CA TYR A 283 -14.33 -4.24 1.28
C TYR A 283 -14.93 -4.53 2.66
N TRP A 284 -14.58 -5.66 3.28
CA TRP A 284 -15.17 -6.03 4.57
C TRP A 284 -14.71 -5.15 5.73
N THR A 285 -13.53 -4.54 5.62
CA THR A 285 -12.97 -3.69 6.67
C THR A 285 -13.33 -2.22 6.48
N LEU A 286 -13.32 -1.74 5.24
CA LEU A 286 -13.44 -0.33 4.87
C LEU A 286 -14.73 -0.04 4.09
N GLY A 287 -15.54 -1.03 3.72
CA GLY A 287 -16.79 -0.79 3.01
C GLY A 287 -16.68 -0.52 1.52
N GLY A 288 -15.51 -0.73 0.95
CA GLY A 288 -15.25 -0.54 -0.47
C GLY A 288 -13.79 -0.82 -0.76
N TRP A 289 -13.43 -0.86 -2.04
CA TRP A 289 -12.04 -0.96 -2.43
C TRP A 289 -11.41 0.42 -2.50
N VAL A 290 -10.12 0.48 -2.15
CA VAL A 290 -9.41 1.74 -2.04
C VAL A 290 -8.97 2.24 -3.43
N ASP A 291 -9.45 3.41 -3.82
CA ASP A 291 -8.98 4.16 -4.98
C ASP A 291 -8.21 5.40 -4.57
N MET A 292 -7.13 5.70 -5.29
CA MET A 292 -6.19 6.73 -4.90
C MET A 292 -5.77 7.55 -6.11
N ARG A 293 -5.94 8.86 -6.01
CA ARG A 293 -5.66 9.81 -7.08
C ARG A 293 -4.98 11.05 -6.53
N ALA A 294 -4.41 11.88 -7.38
CA ALA A 294 -3.85 13.17 -7.00
C ALA A 294 -4.81 14.30 -7.44
N ASP A 295 -4.94 15.35 -6.64
CA ASP A 295 -5.64 16.58 -7.04
C ASP A 295 -4.78 17.44 -7.98
N SER A 296 -5.32 18.59 -8.40
CA SER A 296 -4.62 19.53 -9.29
C SER A 296 -3.32 20.10 -8.71
N ASN A 297 -3.13 20.02 -7.39
CA ASN A 297 -1.91 20.45 -6.71
C ASN A 297 -0.94 19.28 -6.46
N GLY A 298 -1.25 18.09 -6.98
CA GLY A 298 -0.47 16.88 -6.77
C GLY A 298 -0.69 16.23 -5.40
N LEU A 299 -1.70 16.65 -4.62
CA LEU A 299 -1.98 16.07 -3.31
C LEU A 299 -2.78 14.78 -3.46
N GLU A 300 -2.28 13.68 -2.89
CA GLU A 300 -3.00 12.41 -2.84
C GLU A 300 -4.32 12.57 -2.13
N THR A 301 -5.32 11.92 -2.68
CA THR A 301 -6.64 11.79 -2.11
C THR A 301 -7.02 10.31 -2.17
N ILE A 302 -7.71 9.85 -1.13
CA ILE A 302 -8.17 8.48 -0.99
C ILE A 302 -9.69 8.48 -1.11
N ALA A 303 -10.22 7.57 -1.92
CA ALA A 303 -11.63 7.27 -1.99
C ALA A 303 -11.86 5.78 -1.79
N LEU A 304 -13.05 5.45 -1.28
CA LEU A 304 -13.58 4.10 -1.30
C LEU A 304 -14.53 3.99 -2.49
N ARG A 305 -14.47 2.86 -3.20
CA ARG A 305 -15.36 2.56 -4.32
C ARG A 305 -16.14 1.29 -4.05
N ASP A 306 -17.38 1.29 -4.50
CA ASP A 306 -18.27 0.13 -4.43
C ASP A 306 -17.85 -0.96 -5.42
N THR A 307 -18.47 -2.13 -5.30
CA THR A 307 -18.20 -3.32 -6.12
C THR A 307 -18.32 -3.02 -7.61
N HIS A 308 -19.24 -2.13 -7.98
CA HIS A 308 -19.56 -1.80 -9.37
C HIS A 308 -18.78 -0.58 -9.90
N GLY A 309 -17.99 0.08 -9.04
CA GLY A 309 -17.31 1.34 -9.36
C GLY A 309 -18.27 2.48 -9.71
N GLN A 310 -19.55 2.37 -9.31
CA GLN A 310 -20.63 3.32 -9.56
C GLN A 310 -20.70 4.42 -8.50
N LYS A 311 -20.09 4.21 -7.34
CA LYS A 311 -20.01 5.20 -6.25
C LYS A 311 -18.57 5.40 -5.80
N ALA A 312 -18.26 6.64 -5.42
CA ALA A 312 -16.97 7.01 -4.87
C ALA A 312 -17.16 7.90 -3.63
N TRP A 313 -16.47 7.54 -2.55
CA TRP A 313 -16.53 8.21 -1.27
C TRP A 313 -15.14 8.66 -0.85
N ARG A 314 -14.86 9.95 -1.00
CA ARG A 314 -13.57 10.52 -0.61
C ARG A 314 -13.45 10.52 0.90
N LEU A 315 -12.37 9.97 1.44
CA LEU A 315 -12.07 10.07 2.87
C LEU A 315 -11.75 11.53 3.24
N THR A 316 -12.46 12.07 4.23
CA THR A 316 -12.16 13.41 4.76
C THR A 316 -10.88 13.37 5.61
N ALA A 317 -10.23 14.52 5.77
CA ALA A 317 -9.01 14.63 6.58
C ALA A 317 -9.21 14.13 8.02
N GLY A 318 -10.37 14.38 8.64
CA GLY A 318 -10.66 13.93 9.99
C GLY A 318 -10.71 12.40 10.15
N VAL A 319 -11.15 11.67 9.10
CA VAL A 319 -11.08 10.20 9.09
C VAL A 319 -9.64 9.74 8.98
N ILE A 320 -8.87 10.35 8.08
CA ILE A 320 -7.46 10.00 7.84
C ILE A 320 -6.65 10.22 9.12
N ASP A 321 -6.81 11.38 9.77
CA ASP A 321 -6.18 11.70 11.05
C ASP A 321 -6.57 10.71 12.14
N GLY A 322 -7.85 10.35 12.22
CA GLY A 322 -8.34 9.40 13.21
C GLY A 322 -7.81 7.97 13.02
N LEU A 323 -7.72 7.51 11.76
CA LEU A 323 -7.10 6.22 11.44
C LEU A 323 -5.60 6.21 11.75
N LEU A 324 -4.88 7.28 11.38
CA LEU A 324 -3.47 7.45 11.72
C LEU A 324 -3.25 7.54 13.23
N GLY A 325 -4.20 8.09 13.97
CA GLY A 325 -4.21 8.13 15.43
C GLY A 325 -4.67 6.84 16.12
N ARG A 326 -4.90 5.75 15.36
CA ARG A 326 -5.41 4.46 15.88
C ARG A 326 -6.74 4.57 16.63
N ASP A 327 -7.56 5.58 16.33
CA ASP A 327 -8.93 5.67 16.84
C ASP A 327 -9.88 4.72 16.07
N PHE A 328 -9.47 3.46 15.89
CA PHE A 328 -10.16 2.51 15.02
C PHE A 328 -11.58 2.22 15.50
N ARG A 329 -11.89 2.32 16.79
CA ARG A 329 -13.24 2.08 17.31
C ARG A 329 -14.27 3.07 16.76
N LYS A 330 -13.82 4.27 16.44
CA LYS A 330 -14.65 5.32 15.83
C LYS A 330 -14.86 5.10 14.33
N TRP A 331 -13.92 4.43 13.66
CA TRP A 331 -13.84 4.40 12.20
C TRP A 331 -14.06 3.03 11.57
N LEU A 332 -13.65 1.96 12.24
CA LEU A 332 -13.65 0.58 11.75
C LEU A 332 -14.48 -0.28 12.71
N GLN A 333 -15.79 -0.06 12.75
CA GLN A 333 -16.68 -0.91 13.55
C GLN A 333 -16.96 -2.24 12.83
N PRO A 334 -17.05 -3.37 13.56
CA PRO A 334 -17.34 -4.68 12.99
C PRO A 334 -18.54 -4.68 12.06
N SER A 335 -18.39 -5.25 10.85
CA SER A 335 -19.48 -5.44 9.89
C SER A 335 -20.22 -4.16 9.47
N THR A 336 -19.65 -3.00 9.79
CA THR A 336 -20.15 -1.68 9.40
C THR A 336 -19.05 -1.05 8.55
N PRO A 337 -19.09 -1.24 7.21
CA PRO A 337 -18.34 -0.47 6.24
C PRO A 337 -17.95 0.96 6.71
N LEU A 338 -16.72 1.42 6.40
CA LEU A 338 -16.43 2.86 6.18
C LEU A 338 -17.11 3.37 4.89
N ASN A 339 -17.99 2.58 4.30
CA ASN A 339 -19.44 2.71 4.41
C ASN A 339 -20.13 2.25 3.04
N ASP A 340 -21.15 1.35 3.03
CA ASP A 340 -22.20 0.97 2.00
C ASP A 340 -23.23 2.01 1.35
N GLU A 341 -24.17 1.58 0.50
CA GLU A 341 -25.35 2.38 0.04
C GLU A 341 -26.37 2.60 1.16
N GLU A 342 -26.40 1.63 2.06
CA GLU A 342 -26.82 1.67 3.45
C GLU A 342 -25.70 2.21 4.35
N HIS A 343 -25.07 3.35 3.98
CA HIS A 343 -24.13 4.28 4.71
C HIS A 343 -22.83 4.39 3.95
N PRO A 344 -22.21 5.52 3.56
CA PRO A 344 -21.68 6.45 4.56
C PRO A 344 -22.77 7.34 5.05
N LYS A 345 -23.16 7.16 6.31
CA LYS A 345 -23.84 8.26 6.98
C LYS A 345 -22.80 9.13 7.67
N GLY A 346 -22.87 10.42 7.34
CA GLY A 346 -22.22 11.48 8.11
C GLY A 346 -21.01 12.13 7.44
N ARG A 347 -20.46 13.09 8.18
CA ARG A 347 -19.35 14.02 7.89
C ARG A 347 -17.98 13.39 7.60
N PHE A 348 -17.91 12.09 7.32
CA PHE A 348 -16.67 11.32 7.29
C PHE A 348 -16.12 11.12 5.88
N VAL A 349 -17.01 11.13 4.90
CA VAL A 349 -16.64 11.07 3.49
C VAL A 349 -17.42 12.08 2.69
N ASP A 350 -16.82 12.53 1.60
CA ASP A 350 -17.52 13.33 0.60
C ASP A 350 -17.97 12.40 -0.53
N LYS A 351 -19.29 12.18 -0.63
CA LYS A 351 -19.88 11.39 -1.70
C LYS A 351 -19.77 12.15 -3.02
N MET A 352 -19.31 11.48 -4.06
CA MET A 352 -19.25 12.03 -5.42
C MET A 352 -19.51 10.95 -6.46
N THR A 353 -19.85 11.37 -7.68
CA THR A 353 -19.98 10.41 -8.77
C THR A 353 -18.60 9.91 -9.20
N PRO A 354 -18.48 8.70 -9.76
CA PRO A 354 -17.22 8.23 -10.32
C PRO A 354 -16.68 9.13 -11.42
N LEU A 355 -17.56 9.80 -12.16
CA LEU A 355 -17.18 10.78 -13.18
C LEU A 355 -16.59 12.03 -12.54
N ASP A 356 -17.21 12.58 -11.50
CA ASP A 356 -16.66 13.75 -10.78
C ASP A 356 -15.32 13.44 -10.15
N TRP A 357 -15.19 12.25 -9.56
CA TRP A 357 -13.92 11.77 -9.02
C TRP A 357 -12.84 11.68 -10.12
N LYS A 358 -13.18 11.16 -11.30
CA LYS A 358 -12.25 11.08 -12.44
C LYS A 358 -11.90 12.45 -13.02
N ASN A 359 -12.86 13.36 -13.08
CA ASN A 359 -12.67 14.71 -13.64
C ASN A 359 -11.88 15.61 -12.70
N ARG A 360 -12.03 15.44 -11.38
CA ARG A 360 -11.38 16.27 -10.37
C ARG A 360 -9.99 15.78 -10.01
N TYR A 361 -9.72 14.48 -10.14
CA TYR A 361 -8.48 13.88 -9.67
C TYR A 361 -7.80 13.03 -10.74
N THR A 362 -6.49 13.21 -10.88
CA THR A 362 -5.64 12.49 -11.83
C THR A 362 -5.16 11.17 -11.24
N ASP A 363 -5.17 10.11 -12.06
CA ASP A 363 -4.60 8.82 -11.65
C ASP A 363 -3.12 8.99 -11.29
N VAL A 364 -2.72 8.51 -10.10
CA VAL A 364 -1.32 8.58 -9.67
C VAL A 364 -0.42 7.70 -10.54
N PHE A 365 -0.98 6.61 -11.03
CA PHE A 365 -0.39 5.78 -12.07
C PHE A 365 -1.27 5.86 -13.30
N PRO A 366 -1.09 6.89 -14.17
CA PRO A 366 -1.86 6.96 -15.40
C PRO A 366 -1.60 5.71 -16.22
N ARG A 367 -2.59 5.29 -17.03
CA ARG A 367 -2.38 4.18 -17.97
C ARG A 367 -1.14 4.49 -18.81
N LEU A 368 -0.15 3.61 -18.73
CA LEU A 368 1.02 3.72 -19.57
C LEU A 368 0.55 3.70 -21.02
N PRO A 369 1.11 4.56 -21.89
CA PRO A 369 0.82 4.45 -23.32
C PRO A 369 1.18 3.04 -23.79
N PRO A 370 0.45 2.49 -24.78
CA PRO A 370 0.81 1.21 -25.36
C PRO A 370 2.29 1.26 -25.78
N PRO A 371 3.06 0.19 -25.52
CA PRO A 371 4.47 0.18 -25.86
C PRO A 371 4.62 0.54 -27.34
N ALA A 372 5.54 1.46 -27.65
CA ALA A 372 5.85 1.80 -29.02
C ALA A 372 6.19 0.52 -29.80
N LYS A 373 5.82 0.43 -31.08
CA LYS A 373 6.18 -0.72 -31.92
C LYS A 373 7.70 -0.92 -31.86
N GLY A 374 8.14 -2.07 -31.34
CA GLY A 374 9.57 -2.39 -31.16
C GLY A 374 10.19 -1.92 -29.84
N ALA A 375 9.41 -1.35 -28.92
CA ALA A 375 9.89 -1.11 -27.56
C ALA A 375 10.24 -2.44 -26.88
N ALA A 376 11.29 -2.41 -26.06
CA ALA A 376 11.64 -3.56 -25.24
C ALA A 376 10.40 -4.01 -24.43
N PRO A 377 10.19 -5.33 -24.27
CA PRO A 377 9.09 -5.83 -23.46
C PRO A 377 9.17 -5.21 -22.05
N PRO A 378 8.02 -4.99 -21.39
CA PRO A 378 8.00 -4.44 -20.04
C PRO A 378 8.98 -5.20 -19.15
N GLN A 379 9.75 -4.45 -18.34
CA GLN A 379 10.74 -5.00 -17.43
C GLN A 379 10.09 -6.17 -16.65
N PRO A 380 10.68 -7.37 -16.70
CA PRO A 380 10.07 -8.56 -16.11
C PRO A 380 9.93 -8.37 -14.59
N GLU A 381 8.96 -9.05 -14.00
CA GLU A 381 8.86 -9.17 -12.54
C GLU A 381 10.17 -9.71 -11.94
N LEU A 382 10.32 -9.62 -10.61
CA LEU A 382 11.49 -10.17 -9.94
C LEU A 382 11.72 -11.62 -10.40
N SER A 383 12.92 -11.90 -10.89
CA SER A 383 13.26 -13.26 -11.31
C SER A 383 13.24 -14.21 -10.11
N PRO A 384 12.97 -15.51 -10.32
CA PRO A 384 13.08 -16.51 -9.25
C PRO A 384 14.43 -16.47 -8.52
N LYS A 385 15.52 -16.13 -9.21
CA LYS A 385 16.85 -15.96 -8.64
C LYS A 385 16.92 -14.76 -7.68
N GLN A 386 16.35 -13.61 -8.04
CA GLN A 386 16.31 -12.43 -7.18
C GLN A 386 15.43 -12.65 -5.95
N ILE A 387 14.25 -13.27 -6.14
CA ILE A 387 13.38 -13.69 -5.03
C ILE A 387 14.14 -14.63 -4.09
N ALA A 388 14.86 -15.61 -4.65
CA ALA A 388 15.67 -16.54 -3.86
C ALA A 388 16.83 -15.87 -3.12
N MET A 389 17.47 -14.87 -3.72
CA MET A 389 18.50 -14.08 -3.07
C MET A 389 17.93 -13.30 -1.87
N LEU A 390 16.82 -12.58 -2.06
CA LEU A 390 16.16 -11.79 -1.02
C LEU A 390 15.70 -12.66 0.16
N MET A 391 15.23 -13.88 -0.09
CA MET A 391 14.81 -14.84 0.94
C MET A 391 15.92 -15.79 1.41
N GLY A 392 17.14 -15.62 0.89
CA GLY A 392 18.25 -16.55 1.06
C GLY A 392 18.98 -16.36 2.38
N ALA A 393 19.79 -17.37 2.74
CA ALA A 393 20.56 -17.39 3.99
C ALA A 393 21.48 -16.17 4.15
N GLU A 394 22.08 -15.67 3.07
CA GLU A 394 22.96 -14.50 3.12
C GLU A 394 22.22 -13.24 3.56
N VAL A 395 21.03 -12.98 3.00
CA VAL A 395 20.20 -11.84 3.44
C VAL A 395 19.75 -12.02 4.88
N MET A 396 19.53 -13.26 5.33
CA MET A 396 19.18 -13.53 6.74
C MET A 396 20.29 -13.16 7.74
N LYS A 397 21.56 -13.12 7.31
CA LYS A 397 22.71 -12.67 8.11
C LYS A 397 22.84 -11.14 8.18
N SER A 398 22.18 -10.41 7.27
CA SER A 398 22.23 -8.94 7.27
C SER A 398 21.57 -8.34 8.53
N ALA A 399 21.91 -7.09 8.83
CA ALA A 399 21.33 -6.35 9.94
C ALA A 399 19.79 -6.43 9.92
N LYS A 400 19.21 -6.54 11.10
CA LYS A 400 17.75 -6.57 11.31
C LYS A 400 17.41 -5.62 12.43
N PHE A 401 16.23 -5.02 12.35
CA PHE A 401 15.84 -3.97 13.28
C PHE A 401 14.51 -4.34 13.93
N ASN A 402 14.45 -4.21 15.26
CA ASN A 402 13.19 -4.23 15.99
C ASN A 402 12.80 -2.77 16.21
N VAL A 403 11.62 -2.36 15.78
CA VAL A 403 11.18 -0.96 15.88
C VAL A 403 10.04 -0.87 16.87
N CYS A 404 10.13 0.11 17.78
CA CYS A 404 9.17 0.31 18.86
C CYS A 404 7.77 0.66 18.32
N GLY A 405 6.76 -0.14 18.65
CA GLY A 405 5.40 0.04 18.17
C GLY A 405 4.78 1.39 18.54
N GLN A 406 5.05 1.88 19.74
CA GLN A 406 4.57 3.18 20.21
C GLN A 406 5.11 4.34 19.34
N ASP A 407 6.40 4.27 18.98
CA ASP A 407 7.02 5.30 18.14
C ASP A 407 6.47 5.26 16.70
N LEU A 408 6.20 4.04 16.16
CA LEU A 408 5.54 3.89 14.87
C LEU A 408 4.15 4.52 14.87
N GLY A 409 3.45 4.41 16.01
CA GLY A 409 2.17 5.06 16.29
C GLY A 409 2.26 6.57 16.20
N ALA A 410 3.12 7.17 17.02
CA ALA A 410 3.33 8.62 17.08
C ALA A 410 3.83 9.18 15.74
N PHE A 411 4.70 8.48 15.02
CA PHE A 411 5.26 8.93 13.75
C PHE A 411 4.21 9.22 12.66
N GLY A 412 3.14 8.42 12.60
CA GLY A 412 2.08 8.61 11.60
C GLY A 412 1.32 9.93 11.78
N LEU A 413 1.20 10.43 13.01
CA LEU A 413 0.59 11.72 13.33
C LEU A 413 1.60 12.88 13.33
N GLU A 414 2.80 12.59 13.83
CA GLU A 414 3.89 13.53 14.05
C GLU A 414 5.18 13.02 13.37
N PRO A 415 5.42 13.36 12.09
CA PRO A 415 6.57 12.87 11.30
C PRO A 415 7.96 13.27 11.82
N ARG A 416 8.01 14.09 12.88
CA ARG A 416 9.22 14.48 13.61
C ARG A 416 9.58 13.49 14.72
N THR A 417 8.67 12.58 15.08
CA THR A 417 8.92 11.50 16.03
C THR A 417 10.16 10.72 15.58
N LYS A 418 11.09 10.49 16.51
CA LYS A 418 12.25 9.63 16.28
C LYS A 418 11.85 8.19 16.54
N LEU A 419 12.11 7.31 15.60
CA LEU A 419 11.88 5.88 15.78
C LEU A 419 13.02 5.27 16.59
N ARG A 420 12.71 4.76 17.78
CA ARG A 420 13.69 4.03 18.59
C ARG A 420 13.68 2.55 18.23
N LEU A 421 14.84 1.93 18.41
CA LEU A 421 14.97 0.49 18.31
C LEU A 421 14.49 -0.16 19.60
N ALA A 422 13.72 -1.23 19.48
CA ALA A 422 13.34 -2.09 20.58
C ALA A 422 14.45 -3.12 20.85
N ALA A 423 14.51 -3.60 22.10
CA ALA A 423 15.46 -4.62 22.53
C ALA A 423 15.32 -5.96 21.79
#